data_AF-D5UHQ5-F1
#
_entry.id   AF-D5UHQ5-F1
#
_cell.length_a   1.000
_cell.length_b   1.000
_cell.length_c   1.000
_cell.angle_alpha   90.00
_cell.angle_beta   90.00
_cell.angle_gamma   90.00
#
_symmetry.space_group_name_H-M   'P 1'
#
loop_
_entity.id
_entity.type
_entity.pdbx_description
1 polymer ?
#
loop_
_entity_poly.entity_id
_entity_poly.type
_entity_poly.pdbx_seq_one_letter_code
_entity_poly.pdbx_strand_id
1 'polypeptide(L)'
;MDNLWVTSGDDLVTWVADLTAVRDDAPALLGWLRTILAAGEREAVYEVLEAPLAGFRVERDGPFAEHLGRRFDRDGVVDLGHFATSGTRVVDGRRLRVTATLAYVEGGVVVDRPVENLGALLRRLHPTLLDEGAGHMVDCPPIDVRGTEVDVRGTGGRSRRRTEVRFALRSDLWYPYVVGLLAPTSDAERRHDNRPLALRHTPRLNAFLGAARSATLALGGRWELEEQARLAFPGAVTEHGIDLDGDPPALL
;
A
#
# COMPACT_ATOMS: atom_id res chain seq x y z
N MET A 1 -12.49 -20.10 10.81
CA MET A 1 -12.28 -18.91 9.95
C MET A 1 -10.80 -18.85 9.79
N ASP A 2 -10.34 -18.92 8.57
CA ASP A 2 -8.96 -19.30 8.29
C ASP A 2 -8.35 -18.19 7.43
N ASN A 3 -7.04 -17.98 7.55
CA ASN A 3 -6.32 -16.97 6.78
C ASN A 3 -6.06 -17.48 5.37
N LEU A 4 -7.10 -17.49 4.53
CA LEU A 4 -7.03 -18.02 3.16
C LEU A 4 -6.69 -16.95 2.12
N TRP A 5 -6.42 -15.72 2.58
CA TRP A 5 -5.87 -14.64 1.78
C TRP A 5 -4.41 -14.93 1.42
N VAL A 6 -3.93 -14.32 0.35
CA VAL A 6 -2.60 -14.52 -0.23
C VAL A 6 -1.86 -13.21 -0.38
N THR A 7 -0.56 -13.31 -0.67
CA THR A 7 0.24 -12.20 -1.19
C THR A 7 0.83 -12.56 -2.56
N SER A 8 0.98 -11.56 -3.42
CA SER A 8 1.51 -11.70 -4.78
C SER A 8 2.80 -10.87 -4.96
N GLY A 9 3.63 -11.27 -5.92
CA GLY A 9 4.73 -10.43 -6.41
C GLY A 9 4.24 -9.23 -7.22
N ASP A 10 3.07 -9.37 -7.84
CA ASP A 10 2.43 -8.35 -8.67
C ASP A 10 1.39 -7.55 -7.86
N ASP A 11 1.12 -6.34 -8.30
CA ASP A 11 0.07 -5.50 -7.71
C ASP A 11 -1.31 -6.02 -8.14
N LEU A 12 -2.18 -6.31 -7.17
CA LEU A 12 -3.57 -6.73 -7.42
C LEU A 12 -4.45 -5.54 -7.79
N VAL A 13 -4.17 -4.38 -7.18
CA VAL A 13 -4.87 -3.12 -7.43
C VAL A 13 -3.93 -1.95 -7.22
N THR A 14 -4.08 -0.93 -8.07
CA THR A 14 -3.32 0.31 -7.97
C THR A 14 -4.22 1.53 -8.16
N TRP A 15 -4.20 2.45 -7.20
CA TRP A 15 -4.70 3.82 -7.38
C TRP A 15 -3.53 4.76 -7.71
N VAL A 16 -3.77 5.72 -8.60
CA VAL A 16 -2.76 6.64 -9.10
C VAL A 16 -3.18 8.08 -8.81
N ALA A 17 -2.31 8.79 -8.09
CA ALA A 17 -2.34 10.25 -7.99
C ALA A 17 -1.39 10.83 -9.03
N ASP A 18 -1.92 11.46 -10.07
CA ASP A 18 -1.16 12.22 -11.06
C ASP A 18 -1.10 13.69 -10.66
N LEU A 19 0.08 14.12 -10.22
CA LEU A 19 0.42 15.47 -9.76
C LEU A 19 1.21 16.24 -10.81
N THR A 20 1.22 15.79 -12.07
CA THR A 20 2.01 16.41 -13.15
C THR A 20 1.66 17.90 -13.34
N ALA A 21 0.40 18.30 -13.07
CA ALA A 21 -0.06 19.69 -13.18
C ALA A 21 0.61 20.64 -12.16
N VAL A 22 1.04 20.13 -11.01
CA VAL A 22 1.67 20.89 -9.92
C VAL A 22 3.13 20.48 -9.67
N ARG A 23 3.74 19.79 -10.64
CA ARG A 23 5.11 19.27 -10.50
C ARG A 23 6.18 20.32 -10.20
N ASP A 24 5.91 21.57 -10.59
CA ASP A 24 6.84 22.70 -10.42
C ASP A 24 6.61 23.44 -9.08
N ASP A 25 5.60 23.04 -8.28
CA ASP A 25 5.28 23.61 -6.96
C ASP A 25 5.72 22.64 -5.83
N ALA A 26 7.01 22.65 -5.52
CA ALA A 26 7.57 21.81 -4.47
C ALA A 26 6.89 21.97 -3.09
N PRO A 27 6.64 23.20 -2.59
CA PRO A 27 5.92 23.39 -1.34
C PRO A 27 4.54 22.71 -1.33
N ALA A 28 3.78 22.81 -2.43
CA ALA A 28 2.49 22.13 -2.55
C ALA A 28 2.65 20.60 -2.54
N LEU A 29 3.62 20.06 -3.29
CA LEU A 29 3.92 18.63 -3.31
C LEU A 29 4.34 18.09 -1.94
N LEU A 30 5.16 18.83 -1.19
CA LEU A 30 5.55 18.46 0.17
C LEU A 30 4.34 18.50 1.12
N GLY A 31 3.48 19.51 1.00
CA GLY A 31 2.24 19.61 1.77
C GLY A 31 1.28 18.45 1.51
N TRP A 32 1.14 18.05 0.25
CA TRP A 32 0.38 16.87 -0.16
C TRP A 32 0.95 15.59 0.46
N LEU A 33 2.26 15.39 0.39
CA LEU A 33 2.90 14.19 0.94
C LEU A 33 2.73 14.10 2.46
N ARG A 34 2.91 15.22 3.17
CA ARG A 34 2.64 15.31 4.62
C ARG A 34 1.20 14.96 4.96
N THR A 35 0.25 15.42 4.16
CA THR A 35 -1.18 15.11 4.35
C THR A 35 -1.45 13.62 4.25
N ILE A 36 -0.82 12.94 3.29
CA ILE A 36 -0.97 11.50 3.09
C ILE A 36 -0.30 10.72 4.21
N LEU A 37 0.93 11.06 4.60
CA LEU A 37 1.61 10.39 5.71
C LEU A 37 0.81 10.52 7.01
N ALA A 38 0.31 11.72 7.31
CA ALA A 38 -0.53 11.95 8.48
C ALA A 38 -1.86 11.17 8.42
N ALA A 39 -2.44 10.98 7.23
CA ALA A 39 -3.61 10.12 7.07
C ALA A 39 -3.27 8.64 7.27
N GLY A 40 -2.15 8.17 6.72
CA GLY A 40 -1.68 6.79 6.88
C GLY A 40 -1.47 6.41 8.34
N GLU A 41 -0.84 7.30 9.12
CA GLU A 41 -0.61 7.15 10.55
C GLU A 41 -1.93 7.18 11.34
N ARG A 42 -2.79 8.19 11.08
CA ARG A 42 -4.07 8.35 11.79
C ARG A 42 -5.00 7.14 11.59
N GLU A 43 -5.07 6.61 10.38
CA GLU A 43 -5.90 5.45 10.06
C GLU A 43 -5.16 4.12 10.36
N ALA A 44 -3.91 4.16 10.83
CA ALA A 44 -3.06 2.99 11.11
C ALA A 44 -2.95 2.02 9.92
N VAL A 45 -2.83 2.56 8.70
CA VAL A 45 -2.67 1.78 7.44
C VAL A 45 -1.30 1.97 6.82
N TYR A 46 -0.60 3.05 7.16
CA TYR A 46 0.71 3.35 6.60
C TYR A 46 1.52 4.23 7.55
N GLU A 47 2.39 3.60 8.33
CA GLU A 47 3.40 4.26 9.15
C GLU A 47 4.79 3.81 8.69
N VAL A 48 5.66 4.77 8.37
CA VAL A 48 7.03 4.48 7.91
C VAL A 48 7.96 4.36 9.12
N LEU A 49 8.55 3.18 9.30
CA LEU A 49 9.49 2.89 10.39
C LEU A 49 10.95 3.06 9.92
N GLU A 50 11.25 2.65 8.70
CA GLU A 50 12.58 2.79 8.09
C GLU A 50 12.46 2.99 6.58
N ALA A 51 13.16 3.99 6.04
CA ALA A 51 13.24 4.25 4.60
C ALA A 51 14.71 4.46 4.19
N PRO A 52 15.43 3.39 3.79
CA PRO A 52 16.88 3.44 3.58
C PRO A 52 17.33 4.46 2.52
N LEU A 53 16.58 4.62 1.43
CA LEU A 53 16.88 5.60 0.37
C LEU A 53 16.73 7.06 0.83
N ALA A 54 15.82 7.31 1.76
CA ALA A 54 15.71 8.61 2.41
C ALA A 54 16.68 8.76 3.59
N GLY A 55 17.46 7.71 3.89
CA GLY A 55 18.34 7.65 5.05
C GLY A 55 17.60 7.76 6.37
N PHE A 56 16.34 7.30 6.48
CA PHE A 56 15.44 7.52 7.61
C PHE A 56 15.26 6.28 8.51
N ARG A 57 15.17 6.51 9.84
CA ARG A 57 14.71 5.56 10.87
C ARG A 57 13.92 6.29 11.95
N VAL A 58 12.72 5.83 12.27
CA VAL A 58 11.79 6.50 13.18
C VAL A 58 12.39 6.69 14.59
N GLU A 59 13.14 5.71 15.11
CA GLU A 59 13.72 5.76 16.45
C GLU A 59 14.84 6.80 16.59
N ARG A 60 15.46 7.18 15.46
CA ARG A 60 16.56 8.16 15.42
C ARG A 60 16.08 9.55 14.99
N ASP A 61 15.21 9.59 13.99
CA ASP A 61 14.88 10.82 13.26
C ASP A 61 13.52 11.41 13.66
N GLY A 62 12.71 10.68 14.44
CA GLY A 62 11.36 11.07 14.79
C GLY A 62 10.36 10.85 13.64
N PRO A 63 9.28 11.64 13.56
CA PRO A 63 8.26 11.48 12.53
C PRO A 63 8.81 11.62 11.10
N PHE A 64 8.40 10.72 10.20
CA PHE A 64 8.92 10.69 8.84
C PHE A 64 8.60 11.96 8.04
N ALA A 65 7.42 12.54 8.24
CA ALA A 65 7.00 13.79 7.62
C ALA A 65 7.92 14.99 7.97
N GLU A 66 8.46 15.03 9.20
CA GLU A 66 9.41 16.04 9.62
C GLU A 66 10.79 15.81 8.99
N HIS A 67 11.23 14.56 8.92
CA HIS A 67 12.47 14.18 8.24
C HIS A 67 12.48 14.62 6.78
N LEU A 68 11.38 14.38 6.05
CA LEU A 68 11.21 14.84 4.67
C LEU A 68 11.21 16.37 4.56
N GLY A 69 10.63 17.07 5.55
CA GLY A 69 10.72 18.53 5.65
C GLY A 69 12.16 19.03 5.73
N ARG A 70 12.94 18.47 6.66
CA ARG A 70 14.36 18.82 6.82
C ARG A 70 15.17 18.51 5.56
N ARG A 71 14.88 17.39 4.89
CA ARG A 71 15.50 17.04 3.60
C ARG A 71 15.16 18.05 2.51
N PHE A 72 13.90 18.48 2.43
CA PHE A 72 13.48 19.52 1.49
C PHE A 72 14.20 20.86 1.76
N ASP A 73 14.27 21.30 3.03
CA ASP A 73 14.95 22.56 3.38
C ASP A 73 16.44 22.52 3.02
N ARG A 74 17.11 21.38 3.30
CA ARG A 74 18.54 21.18 3.01
C ARG A 74 18.81 21.06 1.51
N ASP A 75 18.10 20.18 0.82
CA ASP A 75 18.48 19.70 -0.51
C ASP A 75 17.60 20.27 -1.63
N GLY A 76 16.41 20.80 -1.32
CA GLY A 76 15.42 21.22 -2.32
C GLY A 76 14.80 20.06 -3.07
N VAL A 77 14.68 18.90 -2.42
CA VAL A 77 14.16 17.66 -3.02
C VAL A 77 12.87 17.23 -2.33
N VAL A 78 11.84 16.92 -3.12
CA VAL A 78 10.59 16.31 -2.65
C VAL A 78 10.55 14.85 -3.11
N ASP A 79 10.57 13.92 -2.17
CA ASP A 79 10.55 12.48 -2.43
C ASP A 79 9.11 11.93 -2.30
N LEU A 80 8.38 11.84 -3.40
CA LEU A 80 6.96 11.43 -3.41
C LEU A 80 6.75 9.91 -3.33
N GLY A 81 7.64 9.19 -2.65
CA GLY A 81 7.61 7.72 -2.58
C GLY A 81 8.69 7.04 -3.42
N HIS A 82 9.69 7.77 -3.92
CA HIS A 82 10.90 7.15 -4.45
C HIS A 82 11.65 6.39 -3.34
N PHE A 83 11.58 6.87 -2.09
CA PHE A 83 12.14 6.20 -0.92
C PHE A 83 11.65 4.76 -0.72
N ALA A 84 10.50 4.41 -1.30
CA ALA A 84 9.85 3.13 -1.11
C ALA A 84 10.40 2.02 -2.02
N THR A 85 10.82 2.33 -3.26
CA THR A 85 11.21 1.35 -4.30
C THR A 85 10.45 0.00 -4.23
N SER A 86 9.12 0.07 -4.21
CA SER A 86 8.17 -1.07 -4.13
C SER A 86 8.22 -1.96 -2.88
N GLY A 87 8.91 -1.55 -1.81
CA GLY A 87 9.05 -2.32 -0.56
C GLY A 87 9.87 -3.62 -0.65
N THR A 88 10.09 -4.14 -1.86
CA THR A 88 10.79 -5.40 -2.12
C THR A 88 12.28 -5.21 -2.43
N ARG A 89 12.68 -4.02 -2.89
CA ARG A 89 14.08 -3.73 -3.21
C ARG A 89 14.90 -3.54 -1.94
N VAL A 90 16.06 -4.20 -1.91
CA VAL A 90 17.07 -4.03 -0.86
C VAL A 90 18.04 -2.90 -1.24
N VAL A 91 18.30 -2.00 -0.29
CA VAL A 91 19.26 -0.90 -0.39
C VAL A 91 20.19 -0.99 0.83
N ASP A 92 21.48 -1.22 0.59
CA ASP A 92 22.50 -1.45 1.62
C ASP A 92 22.09 -2.53 2.65
N GLY A 93 21.53 -3.64 2.16
CA GLY A 93 21.07 -4.75 3.01
C GLY A 93 19.75 -4.48 3.75
N ARG A 94 19.11 -3.33 3.55
CA ARG A 94 17.88 -2.92 4.26
C ARG A 94 16.73 -2.71 3.28
N ARG A 95 15.50 -2.84 3.77
CA ARG A 95 14.27 -2.60 3.00
C ARG A 95 13.48 -1.45 3.61
N LEU A 96 12.55 -0.89 2.84
CA LEU A 96 11.49 -0.06 3.41
C LEU A 96 10.74 -0.90 4.46
N ARG A 97 10.56 -0.34 5.65
CA ARG A 97 9.71 -0.91 6.69
C ARG A 97 8.54 0.02 6.90
N VAL A 98 7.35 -0.47 6.59
CA VAL A 98 6.08 0.20 6.84
C VAL A 98 5.19 -0.74 7.62
N THR A 99 4.36 -0.20 8.49
CA THR A 99 3.42 -1.00 9.29
C THR A 99 1.97 -0.54 9.08
N ALA A 100 1.05 -1.49 9.22
CA ALA A 100 -0.38 -1.27 9.27
C ALA A 100 -0.97 -2.16 10.36
N THR A 101 -2.02 -1.70 11.04
CA THR A 101 -2.79 -2.55 11.95
C THR A 101 -3.77 -3.39 11.13
N LEU A 102 -3.57 -4.71 11.08
CA LEU A 102 -4.37 -5.63 10.29
C LEU A 102 -5.07 -6.66 11.16
N ALA A 103 -6.24 -7.10 10.69
CA ALA A 103 -7.00 -8.17 11.30
C ALA A 103 -6.65 -9.51 10.66
N TYR A 104 -6.36 -10.52 11.46
CA TYR A 104 -6.12 -11.90 11.01
C TYR A 104 -6.50 -12.90 12.10
N VAL A 105 -6.63 -14.18 11.76
CA VAL A 105 -6.93 -15.24 12.72
C VAL A 105 -5.65 -15.81 13.32
N GLU A 106 -5.56 -15.86 14.65
CA GLU A 106 -4.46 -16.51 15.37
C GLU A 106 -5.06 -17.32 16.52
N GLY A 107 -4.72 -18.61 16.62
CA GLY A 107 -5.30 -19.48 17.67
C GLY A 107 -6.83 -19.59 17.61
N GLY A 108 -7.43 -19.45 16.42
CA GLY A 108 -8.88 -19.52 16.22
C GLY A 108 -9.65 -18.24 16.56
N VAL A 109 -8.96 -17.16 16.94
CA VAL A 109 -9.59 -15.85 17.23
C VAL A 109 -9.10 -14.76 16.29
N VAL A 110 -9.96 -13.80 15.95
CA VAL A 110 -9.55 -12.62 15.16
C VAL A 110 -8.82 -11.64 16.06
N VAL A 111 -7.57 -11.34 15.72
CA VAL A 111 -6.71 -10.35 16.39
C VAL A 111 -6.45 -9.17 15.45
N ASP A 112 -6.32 -7.97 16.02
CA ASP A 112 -5.90 -6.75 15.31
C ASP A 112 -4.52 -6.36 15.83
N ARG A 113 -3.49 -6.42 14.97
CA ARG A 113 -2.11 -6.10 15.36
C ARG A 113 -1.34 -5.38 14.26
N PRO A 114 -0.27 -4.63 14.61
CA PRO A 114 0.68 -4.11 13.64
C PRO A 114 1.34 -5.24 12.83
N VAL A 115 1.42 -5.06 11.53
CA VAL A 115 2.02 -6.01 10.57
C VAL A 115 2.90 -5.23 9.60
N GLU A 116 4.17 -5.62 9.51
CA GLU A 116 5.13 -5.02 8.58
C GLU A 116 5.26 -5.79 7.26
N ASN A 117 5.06 -7.12 7.32
CA ASN A 117 5.25 -8.01 6.17
C ASN A 117 4.17 -9.09 6.17
N LEU A 118 3.29 -9.01 5.17
CA LEU A 118 2.16 -9.91 4.99
C LEU A 118 2.60 -11.34 4.63
N GLY A 119 3.59 -11.51 3.75
CA GLY A 119 4.10 -12.83 3.37
C GLY A 119 4.75 -13.55 4.54
N ALA A 120 5.55 -12.85 5.34
CA ALA A 120 6.13 -13.41 6.56
C ALA A 120 5.04 -13.78 7.60
N LEU A 121 3.98 -12.97 7.71
CA LEU A 121 2.82 -13.29 8.54
C LEU A 121 2.13 -14.57 8.05
N LEU A 122 1.83 -14.71 6.76
CA LEU A 122 1.21 -15.92 6.20
C LEU A 122 2.06 -17.17 6.46
N ARG A 123 3.36 -17.11 6.21
CA ARG A 123 4.28 -18.24 6.45
C ARG A 123 4.28 -18.67 7.92
N ARG A 124 4.15 -17.72 8.86
CA ARG A 124 4.01 -18.02 10.30
C ARG A 124 2.67 -18.67 10.63
N LEU A 125 1.60 -18.22 9.99
CA LEU A 125 0.24 -18.74 10.21
C LEU A 125 0.01 -20.10 9.53
N HIS A 126 0.73 -20.38 8.44
CA HIS A 126 0.60 -21.59 7.61
C HIS A 126 1.97 -22.25 7.33
N PRO A 127 2.72 -22.70 8.35
CA PRO A 127 4.04 -23.27 8.17
C PRO A 127 4.05 -24.59 7.38
N THR A 128 2.90 -25.27 7.28
CA THR A 128 2.75 -26.52 6.52
C THR A 128 2.54 -26.31 5.02
N LEU A 129 2.29 -25.08 4.58
CA LEU A 129 1.96 -24.74 3.18
C LEU A 129 3.13 -24.02 2.46
N LEU A 130 4.33 -24.04 3.04
CA LEU A 130 5.48 -23.30 2.50
C LEU A 130 5.92 -23.81 1.12
N ASP A 131 5.88 -25.13 0.91
CA ASP A 131 6.34 -25.74 -0.34
C ASP A 131 5.31 -25.59 -1.47
N GLU A 132 4.01 -25.68 -1.17
CA GLU A 132 2.93 -25.61 -2.15
C GLU A 132 2.48 -24.17 -2.43
N GLY A 133 2.59 -23.27 -1.44
CA GLY A 133 2.11 -21.90 -1.49
C GLY A 133 3.18 -20.83 -1.71
N ALA A 134 4.40 -21.19 -2.10
CA ALA A 134 5.53 -20.25 -2.16
C ALA A 134 5.26 -18.99 -3.01
N GLY A 135 4.51 -19.14 -4.13
CA GLY A 135 4.09 -18.02 -4.99
C GLY A 135 2.98 -17.14 -4.41
N HIS A 136 2.33 -17.58 -3.33
CA HIS A 136 1.17 -16.95 -2.70
C HIS A 136 1.45 -16.41 -1.28
N MET A 137 2.72 -16.44 -0.86
CA MET A 137 3.21 -15.92 0.42
C MET A 137 4.44 -15.02 0.24
N VAL A 138 4.46 -14.26 -0.85
CA VAL A 138 5.52 -13.30 -1.19
C VAL A 138 5.64 -12.20 -0.13
N ASP A 139 6.86 -11.85 0.22
CA ASP A 139 7.13 -10.71 1.11
C ASP A 139 6.63 -9.41 0.48
N CYS A 140 5.67 -8.76 1.13
CA CYS A 140 5.19 -7.45 0.74
C CYS A 140 4.72 -6.65 1.96
N PRO A 141 4.80 -5.31 1.91
CA PRO A 141 4.16 -4.47 2.91
C PRO A 141 2.62 -4.60 2.84
N PRO A 142 1.89 -4.14 3.87
CA PRO A 142 0.42 -4.04 3.84
C PRO A 142 -0.12 -3.25 2.65
N ILE A 143 0.55 -2.13 2.34
CA ILE A 143 0.29 -1.25 1.19
C ILE A 143 1.62 -0.70 0.68
N ASP A 144 1.78 -0.65 -0.63
CA ASP A 144 2.93 -0.07 -1.31
C ASP A 144 2.57 1.35 -1.78
N VAL A 145 3.33 2.35 -1.32
CA VAL A 145 3.19 3.75 -1.75
C VAL A 145 4.48 4.15 -2.44
N ARG A 146 4.44 4.32 -3.76
CA ARG A 146 5.64 4.55 -4.58
C ARG A 146 5.44 5.66 -5.60
N GLY A 147 6.47 6.47 -5.81
CA GLY A 147 6.40 7.61 -6.71
C GLY A 147 7.77 8.11 -7.16
N THR A 148 7.81 9.36 -7.61
CA THR A 148 9.01 9.98 -8.16
C THR A 148 9.68 10.93 -7.17
N GLU A 149 11.00 11.06 -7.28
CA GLU A 149 11.73 12.16 -6.66
C GLU A 149 11.65 13.40 -7.57
N VAL A 150 11.39 14.56 -6.97
CA VAL A 150 11.29 15.86 -7.65
C VAL A 150 12.37 16.78 -7.09
N ASP A 151 13.38 17.10 -7.91
CA ASP A 151 14.41 18.09 -7.60
C ASP A 151 14.00 19.44 -8.17
N VAL A 152 13.84 20.45 -7.30
CA VAL A 152 13.47 21.81 -7.72
C VAL A 152 14.66 22.76 -7.91
N ARG A 153 15.88 22.34 -7.57
CA ARG A 153 17.11 23.12 -7.80
C ARG A 153 17.76 22.79 -9.14
N GLY A 154 17.42 21.65 -9.74
CA GLY A 154 17.87 21.24 -11.07
C GLY A 154 17.32 22.13 -12.19
N THR A 155 18.09 23.15 -12.60
CA THR A 155 17.82 23.96 -13.82
C THR A 155 18.01 23.17 -15.13
N GLY A 156 18.42 21.90 -15.05
CA GLY A 156 18.85 21.08 -16.18
C GLY A 156 17.79 20.11 -16.70
N GLY A 157 16.78 20.64 -17.37
CA GLY A 157 15.89 19.87 -18.24
C GLY A 157 14.53 19.58 -17.62
N ARG A 158 13.48 20.21 -18.18
CA ARG A 158 12.08 19.79 -18.02
C ARG A 158 11.94 18.34 -18.46
N SER A 159 12.18 17.43 -17.54
CA SER A 159 11.81 16.04 -17.68
C SER A 159 10.29 16.02 -17.94
N ARG A 160 9.89 15.62 -19.16
CA ARG A 160 8.48 15.35 -19.51
C ARG A 160 7.89 14.18 -18.71
N ARG A 161 8.61 13.63 -17.73
CA ARG A 161 8.13 12.53 -16.90
C ARG A 161 6.91 13.01 -16.11
N ARG A 162 5.95 12.11 -16.00
CA ARG A 162 4.79 12.29 -15.14
C ARG A 162 5.23 12.27 -13.68
N THR A 163 4.60 13.09 -12.87
CA THR A 163 4.79 13.11 -11.42
C THR A 163 3.62 12.33 -10.83
N GLU A 164 3.80 11.01 -10.71
CA GLU A 164 2.76 10.09 -10.24
C GLU A 164 3.17 9.45 -8.92
N VAL A 165 2.18 9.25 -8.05
CA VAL A 165 2.29 8.37 -6.88
C VAL A 165 1.26 7.27 -6.99
N ARG A 166 1.71 6.04 -6.82
CA ARG A 166 0.92 4.81 -6.88
C ARG A 166 0.71 4.27 -5.47
N PHE A 167 -0.54 3.91 -5.18
CA PHE A 167 -0.97 3.22 -3.97
C PHE A 167 -1.40 1.83 -4.40
N ALA A 168 -0.62 0.80 -4.07
CA ALA A 168 -0.82 -0.54 -4.56
C ALA A 168 -1.00 -1.55 -3.44
N LEU A 169 -1.89 -2.53 -3.66
CA LEU A 169 -2.06 -3.69 -2.79
C LEU A 169 -1.54 -4.92 -3.49
N ARG A 170 -0.88 -5.80 -2.72
CA ARG A 170 -0.36 -7.08 -3.19
C ARG A 170 -1.00 -8.26 -2.49
N SER A 171 -2.05 -8.01 -1.72
CA SER A 171 -2.76 -9.03 -0.97
C SER A 171 -4.25 -8.87 -1.14
N ASP A 172 -4.95 -9.99 -1.20
CA ASP A 172 -6.41 -10.02 -1.25
C ASP A 172 -7.06 -10.00 0.14
N LEU A 173 -6.26 -9.87 1.22
CA LEU A 173 -6.75 -9.71 2.59
C LEU A 173 -7.75 -8.56 2.75
N TRP A 174 -7.66 -7.53 1.91
CA TRP A 174 -8.49 -6.34 1.96
C TRP A 174 -9.90 -6.54 1.39
N TYR A 175 -10.14 -7.61 0.64
CA TYR A 175 -11.42 -7.87 -0.02
C TYR A 175 -12.39 -8.63 0.88
N PRO A 176 -13.72 -8.45 0.70
CA PRO A 176 -14.72 -9.23 1.43
C PRO A 176 -14.68 -10.73 1.09
N TYR A 177 -14.18 -11.11 -0.09
CA TYR A 177 -14.05 -12.49 -0.52
C TYR A 177 -12.66 -12.76 -1.11
N VAL A 178 -12.11 -13.94 -0.82
CA VAL A 178 -10.81 -14.39 -1.34
C VAL A 178 -10.96 -15.69 -2.12
N VAL A 179 -10.05 -15.96 -3.05
CA VAL A 179 -10.08 -17.20 -3.86
C VAL A 179 -9.75 -18.43 -3.03
N GLY A 180 -9.01 -18.26 -1.93
CA GLY A 180 -8.58 -19.39 -1.11
C GLY A 180 -7.56 -20.27 -1.78
N LEU A 181 -6.56 -19.68 -2.45
CA LEU A 181 -5.47 -20.44 -3.08
C LEU A 181 -4.59 -21.20 -2.06
N LEU A 182 -4.77 -20.93 -0.76
CA LEU A 182 -4.16 -21.67 0.34
C LEU A 182 -5.09 -22.76 0.93
N ALA A 183 -6.31 -22.90 0.41
CA ALA A 183 -7.22 -23.96 0.82
C ALA A 183 -6.71 -25.32 0.32
N PRO A 184 -7.00 -26.42 1.03
CA PRO A 184 -6.77 -27.77 0.51
C PRO A 184 -7.42 -27.93 -0.88
N THR A 185 -6.75 -28.68 -1.77
CA THR A 185 -7.04 -28.79 -3.22
C THR A 185 -8.50 -29.08 -3.63
N SER A 186 -9.36 -29.55 -2.73
CA SER A 186 -10.80 -29.73 -3.01
C SER A 186 -11.63 -28.45 -2.96
N ASP A 187 -11.11 -27.34 -2.40
CA ASP A 187 -11.86 -26.10 -2.17
C ASP A 187 -11.27 -24.86 -2.86
N ALA A 188 -10.14 -24.96 -3.59
CA ALA A 188 -9.45 -23.82 -4.22
C ALA A 188 -10.28 -23.06 -5.27
N GLU A 189 -11.36 -23.66 -5.78
CA GLU A 189 -12.30 -22.99 -6.70
C GLU A 189 -13.43 -22.25 -5.96
N ARG A 190 -13.51 -22.36 -4.62
CA ARG A 190 -14.56 -21.70 -3.83
C ARG A 190 -14.09 -20.32 -3.36
N ARG A 191 -14.98 -19.33 -3.47
CA ARG A 191 -14.79 -18.04 -2.79
C ARG A 191 -14.99 -18.23 -1.29
N HIS A 192 -14.02 -17.79 -0.50
CA HIS A 192 -14.08 -17.82 0.95
C HIS A 192 -14.47 -16.45 1.50
N ASP A 193 -15.36 -16.44 2.47
CA ASP A 193 -15.81 -15.23 3.16
C ASP A 193 -14.69 -14.69 4.06
N ASN A 194 -14.14 -13.54 3.67
CA ASN A 194 -13.10 -12.80 4.38
C ASN A 194 -13.65 -11.53 5.04
N ARG A 195 -14.97 -11.26 4.94
CA ARG A 195 -15.60 -10.06 5.51
C ARG A 195 -15.26 -9.85 6.99
N PRO A 196 -15.19 -10.87 7.86
CA PRO A 196 -14.92 -10.60 9.27
C PRO A 196 -13.50 -10.11 9.57
N LEU A 197 -12.55 -10.31 8.63
CA LEU A 197 -11.25 -9.64 8.66
C LEU A 197 -11.33 -8.27 7.95
N ALA A 198 -11.85 -8.23 6.72
CA ALA A 198 -11.89 -7.02 5.89
C ALA A 198 -12.66 -5.87 6.55
N LEU A 199 -13.80 -6.14 7.21
CA LEU A 199 -14.60 -5.14 7.93
C LEU A 199 -13.83 -4.42 9.05
N ARG A 200 -12.71 -4.98 9.53
CA ARG A 200 -11.90 -4.37 10.60
C ARG A 200 -10.79 -3.46 10.09
N HIS A 201 -10.29 -3.67 8.87
CA HIS A 201 -9.13 -2.93 8.36
C HIS A 201 -9.37 -2.21 7.04
N THR A 202 -10.25 -2.70 6.17
CA THR A 202 -10.56 -2.07 4.89
C THR A 202 -11.23 -0.70 5.02
N PRO A 203 -12.09 -0.42 6.02
CA PRO A 203 -12.59 0.94 6.22
C PRO A 203 -11.48 1.98 6.45
N ARG A 204 -10.41 1.58 7.15
CA ARG A 204 -9.23 2.44 7.41
C ARG A 204 -8.44 2.68 6.13
N LEU A 205 -8.25 1.65 5.31
CA LEU A 205 -7.69 1.80 3.96
C LEU A 205 -8.51 2.76 3.10
N ASN A 206 -9.83 2.59 3.05
CA ASN A 206 -10.71 3.45 2.26
C ASN A 206 -10.65 4.91 2.74
N ALA A 207 -10.59 5.15 4.06
CA ALA A 207 -10.40 6.49 4.62
C ALA A 207 -9.05 7.10 4.22
N PHE A 208 -7.97 6.32 4.26
CA PHE A 208 -6.64 6.72 3.79
C PHE A 208 -6.63 7.08 2.29
N LEU A 209 -7.20 6.23 1.43
CA LEU A 209 -7.34 6.49 -0.01
C LEU A 209 -8.21 7.72 -0.28
N GLY A 210 -9.29 7.91 0.49
CA GLY A 210 -10.15 9.09 0.43
C GLY A 210 -9.39 10.39 0.75
N ALA A 211 -8.50 10.37 1.74
CA ALA A 211 -7.63 11.50 2.06
C ALA A 211 -6.62 11.78 0.93
N ALA A 212 -5.97 10.73 0.39
CA ALA A 212 -5.03 10.86 -0.73
C ALA A 212 -5.71 11.41 -2.00
N ARG A 213 -6.91 10.92 -2.34
CA ARG A 213 -7.74 11.43 -3.43
C ARG A 213 -8.08 12.90 -3.22
N SER A 214 -8.57 13.26 -2.04
CA SER A 214 -8.98 14.64 -1.73
C SER A 214 -7.80 15.61 -1.80
N ALA A 215 -6.64 15.22 -1.25
CA ALA A 215 -5.42 16.02 -1.33
C ALA A 215 -4.93 16.19 -2.77
N THR A 216 -4.98 15.13 -3.58
CA THR A 216 -4.60 15.15 -5.00
C THR A 216 -5.50 16.11 -5.80
N LEU A 217 -6.81 16.01 -5.63
CA LEU A 217 -7.78 16.85 -6.34
C LEU A 217 -7.71 18.31 -5.89
N ALA A 218 -7.44 18.58 -4.60
CA ALA A 218 -7.29 19.93 -4.07
C ALA A 218 -6.11 20.70 -4.70
N LEU A 219 -5.07 19.99 -5.16
CA LEU A 219 -3.96 20.56 -5.91
C LEU A 219 -4.22 20.64 -7.43
N GLY A 220 -5.40 20.25 -7.91
CA GLY A 220 -5.67 20.18 -9.35
C GLY A 220 -4.98 19.00 -10.05
N GLY A 221 -4.53 18.00 -9.29
CA GLY A 221 -4.07 16.72 -9.83
C GLY A 221 -5.24 15.83 -10.30
N ARG A 222 -4.91 14.66 -10.83
CA ARG A 222 -5.89 13.64 -11.23
C ARG A 222 -5.78 12.40 -10.36
N TRP A 223 -6.90 11.76 -10.10
CA TRP A 223 -6.97 10.51 -9.32
C TRP A 223 -7.65 9.45 -10.16
N GLU A 224 -6.97 8.33 -10.38
CA GLU A 224 -7.42 7.28 -11.28
C GLU A 224 -7.19 5.89 -10.66
N LEU A 225 -8.07 4.94 -10.96
CA LEU A 225 -7.87 3.53 -10.68
C LEU A 225 -7.27 2.88 -11.94
N GLU A 226 -6.17 2.15 -11.79
CA GLU A 226 -5.53 1.48 -12.93
C GLU A 226 -6.41 0.35 -13.48
N GLU A 227 -6.63 0.34 -14.80
CA GLU A 227 -7.66 -0.49 -15.45
C GLU A 227 -7.46 -2.00 -15.24
N GLN A 228 -6.20 -2.45 -15.15
CA GLN A 228 -5.86 -3.86 -14.93
C GLN A 228 -6.42 -4.39 -13.60
N ALA A 229 -6.56 -3.54 -12.58
CA ALA A 229 -7.14 -3.91 -11.29
C ALA A 229 -8.62 -4.29 -11.38
N ARG A 230 -9.36 -3.69 -12.32
CA ARG A 230 -10.81 -3.92 -12.48
C ARG A 230 -11.12 -5.32 -13.01
N LEU A 231 -10.16 -5.98 -13.65
CA LEU A 231 -10.35 -7.30 -14.25
C LEU A 231 -10.24 -8.44 -13.24
N ALA A 232 -9.43 -8.26 -12.18
CA ALA A 232 -9.21 -9.30 -11.17
C ALA A 232 -10.38 -9.45 -10.19
N PHE A 233 -11.02 -8.33 -9.81
CA PHE A 233 -12.16 -8.30 -8.90
C PHE A 233 -13.24 -7.31 -9.40
N PRO A 234 -13.98 -7.67 -10.47
CA PRO A 234 -14.97 -6.78 -11.06
C PRO A 234 -16.02 -6.36 -10.02
N GLY A 235 -16.23 -5.05 -9.87
CA GLY A 235 -17.23 -4.49 -8.95
C GLY A 235 -16.77 -4.33 -7.49
N ALA A 236 -15.74 -5.05 -7.04
CA ALA A 236 -15.24 -4.93 -5.66
C ALA A 236 -14.28 -3.75 -5.45
N VAL A 237 -13.73 -3.18 -6.53
CA VAL A 237 -12.79 -2.06 -6.49
C VAL A 237 -13.32 -0.88 -7.29
N THR A 238 -13.30 0.29 -6.68
CA THR A 238 -13.66 1.57 -7.30
C THR A 238 -12.52 2.57 -7.14
N GLU A 239 -12.64 3.73 -7.78
CA GLU A 239 -11.74 4.87 -7.54
C GLU A 239 -11.76 5.38 -6.09
N HIS A 240 -12.75 4.97 -5.29
CA HIS A 240 -12.91 5.37 -3.89
C HIS A 240 -12.31 4.36 -2.89
N GLY A 241 -11.95 3.15 -3.34
CA GLY A 241 -11.43 2.08 -2.49
C GLY A 241 -12.09 0.74 -2.80
N ILE A 242 -12.20 -0.10 -1.78
CA ILE A 242 -12.80 -1.44 -1.87
C ILE A 242 -14.23 -1.40 -1.35
N ASP A 243 -15.16 -1.95 -2.11
CA ASP A 243 -16.55 -2.16 -1.70
C ASP A 243 -16.65 -3.43 -0.85
N LEU A 244 -17.12 -3.27 0.39
CA LEU A 244 -17.29 -4.38 1.35
C LEU A 244 -18.67 -5.03 1.25
N ASP A 245 -19.62 -4.36 0.61
CA ASP A 245 -21.00 -4.83 0.41
C ASP A 245 -21.19 -5.47 -0.97
N GLY A 246 -20.16 -5.45 -1.81
CA GLY A 246 -20.17 -6.07 -3.14
C GLY A 246 -20.43 -7.57 -3.11
N ASP A 247 -21.10 -8.06 -4.15
CA ASP A 247 -21.31 -9.49 -4.37
C ASP A 247 -19.98 -10.23 -4.58
N PRO A 248 -19.89 -11.53 -4.22
CA PRO A 248 -18.72 -12.33 -4.53
C PRO A 248 -18.48 -12.35 -6.05
N PRO A 249 -17.24 -12.11 -6.52
CA PRO A 249 -16.96 -12.10 -7.95
C PRO A 249 -17.23 -13.47 -8.55
N ALA A 250 -17.86 -13.49 -9.73
CA ALA A 250 -18.12 -14.71 -10.49
C ALA A 250 -16.82 -15.53 -10.68
N LEU A 251 -16.95 -16.86 -10.67
CA LEU A 251 -15.86 -17.74 -11.08
C LEU A 251 -15.70 -17.59 -12.59
N LEU A 252 -14.50 -17.20 -13.04
CA LEU A 252 -14.13 -17.14 -14.45
C LEU A 252 -13.81 -18.54 -14.98
#